data_AF-A0AA85BUM5-F1
#
_entry.id   AF-A0AA85BUM5-F1
#
_cell.length_a   1.000
_cell.length_b   1.000
_cell.length_c   1.000
_cell.angle_alpha   90.00
_cell.angle_beta   90.00
_cell.angle_gamma   90.00
#
_symmetry.space_group_name_H-M   'P 1'
#
loop_
_entity.id
_entity.type
_entity.pdbx_description
1 polymer ?
#
loop_
_entity_poly.entity_id
_entity_poly.type
_entity_poly.pdbx_seq_one_letter_code
_entity_poly.pdbx_strand_id
1 'polypeptide(L)'
;MDPLLARFELTFLRMDGSFLLQMMRLNAGSLITQEILQAMLKRYTEQEQYAQKKRVERQPSGPKSVEMEKDGLLPDSPDCTVTKRLDVV
;
A
#
# COMPACT_ATOMS: atom_id res chain seq x y z
N MET A 1 13.70 1.73 -14.10
CA MET A 1 12.23 1.58 -13.97
C MET A 1 11.76 2.54 -12.89
N ASP A 2 10.64 3.24 -13.11
CA ASP A 2 10.05 4.15 -12.11
C ASP A 2 9.61 3.36 -10.86
N PRO A 3 10.08 3.72 -9.65
CA PRO A 3 9.70 3.04 -8.40
C PRO A 3 8.19 3.05 -8.14
N LEU A 4 7.48 4.10 -8.55
CA LEU A 4 6.02 4.18 -8.41
C LEU A 4 5.35 3.18 -9.34
N LEU A 5 5.81 3.09 -10.58
CA LEU A 5 5.32 2.13 -11.56
C LEU A 5 5.56 0.68 -11.11
N ALA A 6 6.74 0.39 -10.56
CA ALA A 6 7.05 -0.93 -10.02
C ALA A 6 6.12 -1.31 -8.86
N ARG A 7 5.82 -0.35 -7.96
CA ARG A 7 4.84 -0.58 -6.88
C ARG A 7 3.43 -0.73 -7.41
N PHE A 8 3.03 0.06 -8.40
CA PHE A 8 1.74 -0.08 -9.05
C PHE A 8 1.56 -1.47 -9.66
N GLU A 9 2.58 -2.00 -10.34
CA GLU A 9 2.54 -3.34 -10.93
C GLU A 9 2.54 -4.44 -9.85
N LEU A 10 3.51 -4.41 -8.93
CA LEU A 10 3.75 -5.53 -8.01
C LEU A 10 2.81 -5.54 -6.81
N THR A 11 2.39 -4.38 -6.31
CA THR A 11 1.62 -4.27 -5.07
C THR A 11 0.14 -3.93 -5.31
N PHE A 12 -0.17 -3.13 -6.33
CA PHE A 12 -1.55 -2.73 -6.61
C PHE A 12 -2.22 -3.65 -7.64
N LEU A 13 -1.62 -3.80 -8.83
CA LEU A 13 -2.17 -4.68 -9.88
C LEU A 13 -2.02 -6.15 -9.52
N ARG A 14 -0.83 -6.57 -9.07
CA ARG A 14 -0.49 -7.98 -8.82
C ARG A 14 -0.74 -8.85 -10.06
N MET A 15 -0.70 -10.17 -9.87
CA MET A 15 -1.00 -11.12 -10.95
C MET A 15 -2.47 -11.09 -11.36
N ASP A 16 -3.39 -10.93 -10.40
CA ASP A 16 -4.82 -10.94 -10.66
C ASP A 16 -5.26 -9.74 -11.51
N GLY A 17 -4.78 -8.53 -11.19
CA GLY A 17 -5.09 -7.32 -11.94
C GLY A 17 -4.49 -7.33 -13.33
N SER A 18 -3.25 -7.83 -13.49
CA SER A 18 -2.62 -8.01 -14.80
C SER A 18 -3.38 -9.01 -15.66
N PHE A 19 -3.84 -10.12 -15.08
CA PHE A 19 -4.69 -11.09 -15.77
C PHE A 19 -6.02 -10.48 -16.21
N LEU A 20 -6.70 -9.74 -15.34
CA LEU A 20 -7.96 -9.07 -15.68
C LEU A 20 -7.78 -8.00 -16.77
N LEU A 21 -6.70 -7.21 -16.72
CA LEU A 21 -6.38 -6.24 -17.77
C LEU A 21 -6.14 -6.92 -19.12
N GLN A 22 -5.49 -8.09 -19.12
CA GLN A 22 -5.32 -8.88 -20.34
C GLN A 22 -6.66 -9.40 -20.87
N MET A 23 -7.52 -9.93 -20.00
CA MET A 23 -8.86 -10.38 -20.38
C MET A 23 -9.72 -9.22 -20.91
N MET A 24 -9.67 -8.05 -20.28
CA MET A 24 -10.37 -6.85 -20.77
C MET A 24 -9.84 -6.42 -22.13
N ARG A 25 -8.52 -6.46 -22.35
CA ARG A 25 -7.93 -6.14 -23.66
C ARG A 25 -8.44 -7.05 -24.76
N LEU A 26 -8.59 -8.34 -24.49
CA LEU A 26 -9.09 -9.31 -25.46
C LEU A 26 -10.57 -9.08 -25.82
N ASN A 27 -11.38 -8.59 -24.87
CA ASN A 27 -12.83 -8.42 -25.07
C ASN A 27 -13.22 -7.01 -25.51
N ALA A 28 -12.56 -5.97 -25.01
CA ALA A 28 -12.89 -4.55 -25.23
C ALA A 28 -11.86 -3.80 -26.08
N GLY A 29 -10.77 -4.47 -26.47
CA GLY A 29 -9.68 -3.88 -27.25
C GLY A 29 -8.69 -3.07 -26.43
N SER A 30 -7.65 -2.58 -27.12
CA SER A 30 -6.54 -1.86 -26.51
C SER A 30 -6.92 -0.45 -26.04
N LEU A 31 -7.74 0.28 -26.80
CA LEU A 31 -8.11 1.66 -26.50
C LEU A 31 -8.80 1.77 -25.13
N ILE A 32 -9.87 1.02 -24.93
CA ILE A 32 -10.63 1.02 -23.67
C ILE A 32 -9.76 0.55 -22.50
N THR A 33 -8.98 -0.50 -22.70
CA THR A 33 -8.10 -1.01 -21.64
C THR A 33 -7.01 -0.01 -21.26
N GLN A 34 -6.50 0.77 -22.22
CA GLN A 34 -5.52 1.81 -21.96
C GLN A 34 -6.11 2.96 -21.14
N GLU A 35 -7.32 3.40 -21.44
CA GLU A 35 -8.03 4.42 -20.66
C GLU A 35 -8.28 3.97 -19.22
N ILE A 36 -8.70 2.71 -19.04
CA ILE A 36 -8.88 2.10 -17.72
C ILE A 36 -7.55 2.07 -16.95
N LEU A 37 -6.47 1.59 -17.59
CA LEU A 37 -5.15 1.50 -16.97
C LEU A 37 -4.63 2.88 -16.54
N GLN A 38 -4.79 3.90 -17.39
CA GLN A 38 -4.43 5.28 -17.08
C GLN A 38 -5.23 5.81 -15.89
N ALA A 39 -6.54 5.56 -15.86
CA ALA A 39 -7.39 5.97 -14.74
C ALA A 39 -6.99 5.26 -13.43
N MET A 40 -6.63 3.98 -13.49
CA MET A 40 -6.14 3.22 -12.33
C MET A 40 -4.81 3.80 -11.80
N LEU A 41 -3.84 4.05 -12.68
CA LEU A 41 -2.54 4.60 -12.30
C LEU A 41 -2.67 6.02 -11.74
N LYS A 42 -3.53 6.85 -12.33
CA LYS A 42 -3.82 8.20 -11.84
C LYS A 42 -4.35 8.16 -10.41
N ARG A 43 -5.39 7.36 -10.15
CA ARG A 43 -5.98 7.22 -8.81
C ARG A 43 -4.99 6.65 -7.79
N TYR A 44 -4.19 5.67 -8.20
CA TYR A 44 -3.12 5.12 -7.34
C TYR A 44 -2.11 6.20 -6.94
N THR A 45 -1.68 7.01 -7.90
CA THR A 45 -0.72 8.10 -7.67
C THR A 45 -1.29 9.16 -6.72
N GLU A 46 -2.55 9.55 -6.91
CA GLU A 46 -3.24 10.50 -6.02
C GLU A 46 -3.35 9.97 -4.59
N GLN A 47 -3.67 8.67 -4.42
CA GLN A 47 -3.73 8.02 -3.11
C GLN A 47 -2.37 7.98 -2.42
N GLU A 48 -1.31 7.64 -3.16
CA GLU A 48 0.06 7.61 -2.65
C GLU A 48 0.51 9.00 -2.18
N GLN A 49 0.23 10.04 -2.96
CA GLN A 49 0.52 11.42 -2.58
C GLN A 49 -0.24 11.84 -1.32
N TYR A 50 -1.53 11.48 -1.21
CA TYR A 50 -2.32 11.77 -0.02
C TYR A 50 -1.79 11.04 1.23
N ALA A 51 -1.42 9.77 1.08
CA ALA A 51 -0.84 8.98 2.16
C ALA A 51 0.52 9.53 2.62
N GLN A 52 1.36 10.02 1.68
CA GLN A 52 2.62 10.67 2.00
C GLN A 52 2.43 11.97 2.78
N LYS A 53 1.52 12.87 2.33
CA LYS A 53 1.21 14.12 3.04
C LYS A 53 0.77 13.85 4.48
N LYS A 54 -0.13 12.89 4.67
CA LYS A 54 -0.62 12.48 5.99
C LYS A 54 0.49 11.91 6.90
N ARG A 55 1.50 11.24 6.34
CA ARG A 55 2.66 10.74 7.10
C ARG A 55 3.58 11.87 7.53
N VAL A 56 3.80 12.86 6.66
CA VAL A 56 4.61 14.04 6.96
C VAL A 56 3.96 14.89 8.05
N GLU A 57 2.65 15.12 7.98
CA GLU A 57 1.90 15.87 9.00
C GLU A 57 1.91 15.20 10.39
N ARG A 58 2.05 13.88 10.46
CA ARG A 58 2.09 13.11 11.71
C ARG A 58 3.48 13.05 12.35
N GLN A 59 4.54 13.50 11.67
CA GLN A 59 5.84 13.67 12.30
C GLN A 59 5.92 15.06 12.94
N PRO A 60 6.02 15.17 14.28
CA PRO A 60 6.14 16.46 14.93
C PRO A 60 7.52 17.07 14.64
N SER A 61 7.53 18.32 14.17
CA SER A 61 8.73 19.15 14.13
C SER A 61 9.02 19.72 15.53
N GLY A 62 10.15 19.32 16.11
CA GLY A 62 10.76 20.04 17.24
C GLY A 62 11.74 19.22 18.08
N PRO A 63 13.01 19.65 18.23
CA PRO A 63 13.92 19.09 19.22
C PRO A 63 13.63 19.74 20.58
N LYS A 64 13.41 18.92 21.62
CA LYS A 64 13.65 19.30 23.01
C LYS A 64 14.48 18.21 23.67
N SER A 65 15.75 18.50 23.82
CA SER A 65 16.66 17.82 24.74
C SER A 65 16.08 17.96 26.15
N VAL A 66 15.64 16.86 26.74
CA VAL A 66 15.67 16.68 28.19
C VAL A 66 16.07 15.22 28.39
N GLU A 67 17.30 15.01 28.82
CA GLU A 67 17.79 13.75 29.35
C GLU A 67 16.97 13.39 30.59
N MET A 68 16.42 12.17 30.67
CA MET A 68 16.41 11.43 31.93
C MET A 68 16.36 9.94 31.66
N GLU A 69 17.27 9.26 32.34
CA GLU A 69 17.67 7.87 32.25
C GLU A 69 16.58 6.84 32.62
N LYS A 70 16.76 5.63 32.04
CA LYS A 70 16.63 4.30 32.66
C LYS A 70 15.22 3.70 32.81
N ASP A 71 14.90 2.70 31.99
CA ASP A 71 15.13 1.28 32.34
C ASP A 71 14.78 0.33 31.18
N GLY A 72 15.59 -0.73 31.02
CA GLY A 72 15.14 -2.06 30.57
C GLY A 72 14.85 -2.37 29.08
N LEU A 73 15.86 -2.92 28.39
CA LEU A 73 15.82 -4.12 27.52
C LEU A 73 14.82 -4.20 26.33
N LEU A 74 15.38 -4.21 25.10
CA LEU A 74 14.80 -4.80 23.86
C LEU A 74 15.35 -6.24 23.67
N PRO A 75 14.95 -7.05 22.65
CA PRO A 75 13.80 -7.02 21.71
C PRO A 75 13.00 -8.36 21.75
N ASP A 76 11.80 -8.52 21.19
CA ASP A 76 11.54 -9.01 19.81
C ASP A 76 10.01 -9.10 19.55
N SER A 77 9.63 -8.88 18.30
CA SER A 77 8.28 -9.06 17.70
C SER A 77 8.05 -10.56 17.33
N PRO A 78 6.90 -11.03 16.77
CA PRO A 78 5.46 -10.77 16.96
C PRO A 78 4.64 -12.09 17.17
N ASP A 79 3.63 -12.12 18.05
CA ASP A 79 2.59 -13.17 18.00
C ASP A 79 1.24 -12.60 17.58
N CYS A 80 0.96 -12.73 16.28
CA CYS A 80 -0.37 -12.55 15.69
C CYS A 80 -1.20 -13.82 15.97
N THR A 81 -1.87 -13.87 17.11
CA THR A 81 -2.81 -14.97 17.41
C THR A 81 -4.10 -14.81 16.60
N VAL A 82 -4.26 -15.66 15.59
CA VAL A 82 -5.53 -15.94 14.90
C VAL A 82 -6.48 -16.63 15.88
N THR A 83 -7.53 -15.94 16.33
CA THR A 83 -8.67 -16.59 17.00
C THR A 83 -9.60 -17.17 15.94
N LYS A 84 -9.58 -18.50 15.79
CA LYS A 84 -10.61 -19.22 15.03
C LYS A 84 -11.96 -19.00 15.71
N ARG A 85 -12.94 -18.46 14.98
CA ARG A 85 -14.36 -18.53 15.38
C ARG A 85 -14.73 -20.01 15.47
N LEU A 86 -15.15 -20.44 16.66
CA LEU A 86 -15.92 -21.67 16.84
C LEU A 86 -17.35 -21.35 16.42
N ASP A 87 -17.79 -21.96 15.32
CA ASP A 87 -19.21 -22.06 14.99
C ASP A 87 -19.88 -22.90 16.08
N VAL A 88 -20.87 -22.31 16.75
CA VAL A 88 -21.78 -23.03 17.64
C VAL A 88 -22.93 -23.55 16.79
N VAL A 89 -23.17 -24.85 16.95
CA VAL A 89 -24.15 -25.74 16.28
C VAL A 89 -25.55 -25.14 16.20
#